data_AF-A0ABD4JIR2-F1
#
_entry.id   AF-A0ABD4JIR2-F1
#
_cell.length_a   1.000
_cell.length_b   1.000
_cell.length_c   1.000
_cell.angle_alpha   90.00
_cell.angle_beta   90.00
_cell.angle_gamma   90.00
#
_symmetry.space_group_name_H-M   'P 1'
#
loop_
_entity.id
_entity.type
_entity.pdbx_description
1 polymer ?
#
loop_
_entity_poly.entity_id
_entity_poly.type
_entity_poly.pdbx_seq_one_letter_code
_entity_poly.pdbx_strand_id
1 'polypeptide(L)'
;MDKVEIKILAKELYLKGFGIERIAEILNKTPKTIKNYKTADGKWDEQKAAKYLGDTDNERENIYQNFIEEMRLAVKDIRESELSAAKKADALSKIGDSFVKMTKVANYENPRAYKLSIAKKVIMLVVDKFKDNENKECIKKLVELIESEKFVKAIEELDV
;
A
#
# COMPACT_ATOMS: atom_id res chain seq x y z
N MET A 1 -7.89 22.04 11.45
CA MET A 1 -8.73 20.83 11.38
C MET A 1 -9.62 20.82 12.60
N ASP A 2 -10.92 20.86 12.38
CA ASP A 2 -11.91 20.83 13.44
C ASP A 2 -11.95 19.44 14.11
N LYS A 3 -12.39 19.37 15.37
CA LYS A 3 -12.45 18.15 16.17
C LYS A 3 -13.35 17.08 15.53
N VAL A 4 -14.38 17.52 14.80
CA VAL A 4 -15.30 16.68 14.02
C VAL A 4 -14.59 16.07 12.81
N GLU A 5 -13.81 16.86 12.06
CA GLU A 5 -13.03 16.38 10.90
C GLU A 5 -11.99 15.32 11.31
N ILE A 6 -11.32 15.51 12.45
CA ILE A 6 -10.34 14.53 12.98
C ILE A 6 -11.01 13.19 13.29
N LYS A 7 -12.23 13.20 13.85
CA LYS A 7 -12.96 11.97 14.18
C LYS A 7 -13.40 11.22 12.93
N ILE A 8 -13.85 11.95 11.90
CA ILE A 8 -14.23 11.38 10.60
C ILE A 8 -13.01 10.76 9.92
N LEU A 9 -11.89 11.48 9.86
CA LEU A 9 -10.65 10.97 9.26
C LEU A 9 -10.10 9.74 10.00
N ALA A 10 -10.17 9.73 11.34
CA ALA A 10 -9.80 8.55 12.14
C ALA A 10 -10.65 7.33 11.78
N LYS A 11 -11.96 7.53 11.54
CA LYS A 11 -12.89 6.48 11.12
C LYS A 11 -12.53 5.95 9.74
N GLU A 12 -12.29 6.83 8.77
CA GLU A 12 -11.92 6.44 7.42
C GLU A 12 -10.63 5.64 7.38
N LEU A 13 -9.60 6.08 8.11
CA LEU A 13 -8.34 5.34 8.25
C LEU A 13 -8.58 3.95 8.87
N TYR A 14 -9.43 3.86 9.89
CA TYR A 14 -9.78 2.58 10.51
C TYR A 14 -10.47 1.61 9.53
N LEU A 15 -11.41 2.13 8.72
CA LEU A 15 -12.12 1.39 7.67
C LEU A 15 -11.25 1.07 6.44
N LYS A 16 -10.06 1.67 6.33
CA LYS A 16 -9.01 1.35 5.35
C LYS A 16 -7.99 0.33 5.87
N GLY A 17 -8.20 -0.19 7.08
CA GLY A 17 -7.36 -1.25 7.66
C GLY A 17 -6.34 -0.77 8.68
N PHE A 18 -6.10 0.53 8.84
CA PHE A 18 -5.09 1.02 9.78
C PHE A 18 -5.42 0.67 11.25
N GLY A 19 -4.39 0.25 11.99
CA GLY A 19 -4.47 0.02 13.44
C GLY A 19 -4.62 1.31 14.24
N ILE A 20 -5.15 1.20 15.47
CA ILE A 20 -5.42 2.36 16.33
C ILE A 20 -4.15 3.16 16.65
N GLU A 21 -3.06 2.44 16.87
CA GLU A 21 -1.74 2.97 17.18
C GLU A 21 -1.20 3.76 15.98
N ARG A 22 -1.36 3.23 14.77
CA ARG A 22 -0.94 3.89 13.54
C ARG A 22 -1.79 5.12 13.21
N ILE A 23 -3.10 5.05 13.43
CA ILE A 23 -3.99 6.20 13.29
C ILE A 23 -3.62 7.29 14.29
N ALA A 24 -3.28 6.92 15.52
CA ALA A 24 -2.83 7.85 16.54
C ALA A 24 -1.52 8.56 16.12
N GLU A 25 -0.56 7.83 15.54
CA GLU A 25 0.65 8.41 14.94
C GLU A 25 0.32 9.38 13.79
N ILE A 26 -0.48 8.95 12.80
CA ILE A 26 -0.84 9.75 11.62
C ILE A 26 -1.55 11.06 11.99
N LEU A 27 -2.46 10.99 12.96
CA LEU A 27 -3.26 12.14 13.39
C LEU A 27 -2.62 12.95 14.52
N ASN A 28 -1.41 12.57 14.95
CA ASN A 28 -0.71 13.14 16.10
C ASN A 28 -1.62 13.20 17.35
N LYS A 29 -2.19 12.06 17.71
CA LYS A 29 -3.07 11.84 18.88
C LYS A 29 -2.55 10.67 19.72
N THR A 30 -3.16 10.49 20.88
CA THR A 30 -2.90 9.30 21.71
C THR A 30 -3.75 8.12 21.26
N PRO A 31 -3.27 6.87 21.37
CA PRO A 31 -4.08 5.69 21.09
C PRO A 31 -5.38 5.65 21.89
N LYS A 32 -5.36 6.16 23.15
CA LYS A 32 -6.55 6.31 23.99
C LYS A 32 -7.59 7.22 23.36
N THR A 33 -7.17 8.32 22.73
CA THR A 33 -8.08 9.25 22.03
C THR A 33 -8.78 8.56 20.86
N ILE A 34 -8.03 7.79 20.07
CA ILE A 34 -8.59 7.05 18.93
C ILE A 34 -9.51 5.91 19.40
N LYS A 35 -9.16 5.19 20.47
CA LYS A 35 -10.06 4.22 21.13
C LYS A 35 -11.38 4.87 21.54
N ASN A 36 -11.32 6.05 22.17
CA ASN A 36 -12.53 6.78 22.57
C ASN A 36 -13.39 7.19 21.37
N TYR A 37 -12.79 7.58 20.24
CA TYR A 37 -13.55 7.89 19.02
C TYR A 37 -14.30 6.68 18.49
N LYS A 38 -13.63 5.52 18.48
CA LYS A 38 -14.19 4.24 18.08
C LYS A 38 -15.33 3.82 19.01
N THR A 39 -15.11 3.83 20.32
CA THR A 39 -16.11 3.45 21.34
C THR A 39 -17.32 4.37 21.34
N ALA A 40 -17.14 5.67 21.14
CA ALA A 40 -18.23 6.65 21.14
C ALA A 40 -19.17 6.50 19.92
N ASP A 41 -18.70 5.94 18.80
CA ASP A 41 -19.53 5.66 17.62
C ASP A 41 -20.06 4.21 17.63
N GLY A 42 -19.34 3.27 18.26
CA GLY A 42 -19.77 1.89 18.52
C GLY A 42 -19.86 0.98 17.29
N LYS A 43 -19.96 1.54 16.08
CA LYS A 43 -20.24 0.81 14.83
C LYS A 43 -19.01 0.56 13.97
N TRP A 44 -17.82 0.97 14.38
CA TRP A 44 -16.64 0.93 13.51
C TRP A 44 -16.25 -0.51 13.15
N ASP A 45 -16.36 -1.44 14.11
CA ASP A 45 -16.05 -2.86 13.87
C ASP A 45 -17.06 -3.51 12.93
N GLU A 46 -18.35 -3.26 13.14
CA GLU A 46 -19.43 -3.74 12.27
C GLU A 46 -19.30 -3.17 10.86
N GLN A 47 -18.99 -1.88 10.72
CA GLN A 47 -18.78 -1.24 9.42
C GLN A 47 -17.52 -1.73 8.73
N LYS A 48 -16.45 -2.01 9.48
CA LYS A 48 -15.24 -2.62 8.96
C LYS A 48 -15.55 -4.03 8.46
N ALA A 49 -16.24 -4.85 9.25
CA ALA A 49 -16.66 -6.20 8.90
C ALA A 49 -17.61 -6.23 7.69
N ALA A 50 -18.60 -5.34 7.63
CA ALA A 50 -19.51 -5.23 6.50
C ALA A 50 -18.76 -4.84 5.20
N LYS A 51 -17.75 -3.97 5.30
CA LYS A 51 -16.90 -3.60 4.16
C LYS A 51 -15.99 -4.76 3.71
N TYR A 52 -15.57 -5.63 4.62
CA TYR A 52 -14.86 -6.87 4.27
C TYR A 52 -15.76 -7.87 3.54
N LEU A 53 -17.01 -8.02 3.97
CA LEU A 53 -17.94 -9.01 3.42
C LEU A 53 -18.65 -8.57 2.13
N GLY A 54 -18.74 -7.27 1.87
CA GLY A 54 -19.55 -6.72 0.79
C GLY A 54 -18.83 -6.50 -0.55
N ASP A 55 -17.50 -6.64 -0.62
CA ASP A 55 -16.74 -6.09 -1.75
C ASP A 55 -15.45 -6.91 -2.03
N THR A 56 -15.55 -7.83 -3.00
CA THR A 56 -14.50 -8.82 -3.34
C THR A 56 -13.20 -8.22 -3.87
N ASP A 57 -13.22 -6.97 -4.35
CA ASP A 57 -12.02 -6.25 -4.78
C ASP A 57 -11.31 -5.53 -3.61
N ASN A 58 -12.05 -5.11 -2.59
CA ASN A 58 -11.50 -4.51 -1.37
C ASN A 58 -10.88 -5.54 -0.41
N GLU A 59 -11.30 -6.81 -0.48
CA GLU A 59 -10.74 -7.89 0.33
C GLU A 59 -9.20 -8.00 0.17
N ARG A 60 -8.69 -7.80 -1.05
CA ARG A 60 -7.26 -7.95 -1.36
C ARG A 60 -6.40 -6.76 -0.95
N GLU A 61 -6.90 -5.53 -1.14
CA GLU A 61 -6.19 -4.32 -0.68
C GLU A 61 -6.09 -4.30 0.85
N ASN A 62 -7.15 -4.75 1.54
CA ASN A 62 -7.13 -4.84 2.99
C ASN A 62 -6.20 -5.95 3.52
N ILE A 63 -6.05 -7.09 2.81
CA ILE A 63 -5.07 -8.14 3.17
C ILE A 63 -3.65 -7.59 3.09
N TYR A 64 -3.33 -6.84 2.03
CA TYR A 64 -2.03 -6.21 1.89
C TYR A 64 -1.76 -5.22 3.02
N GLN A 65 -2.70 -4.31 3.32
CA GLN A 65 -2.54 -3.33 4.40
C GLN A 65 -2.39 -4.01 5.77
N ASN A 66 -3.18 -5.06 6.05
CA ASN A 66 -3.04 -5.84 7.27
C ASN A 66 -1.66 -6.49 7.37
N PHE A 67 -1.15 -7.07 6.28
CA PHE A 67 0.19 -7.65 6.25
C PHE A 67 1.29 -6.61 6.52
N ILE A 68 1.18 -5.41 5.93
CA ILE A 68 2.12 -4.31 6.16
C ILE A 68 2.13 -3.90 7.63
N GLU A 69 0.96 -3.80 8.26
CA GLU A 69 0.86 -3.43 9.69
C GLU A 69 1.43 -4.52 10.60
N GLU A 70 1.10 -5.80 10.37
CA GLU A 70 1.68 -6.92 11.11
C GLU A 70 3.21 -6.96 10.97
N MET A 71 3.73 -6.65 9.78
CA MET A 71 5.18 -6.56 9.58
C MET A 71 5.80 -5.39 10.32
N ARG A 72 5.13 -4.23 10.34
CA ARG A 72 5.58 -3.06 11.11
C ARG A 72 5.64 -3.37 12.60
N LEU A 73 4.61 -4.03 13.13
CA LEU A 73 4.54 -4.45 14.53
C LEU A 73 5.66 -5.44 14.86
N ALA A 74 5.87 -6.46 14.01
CA ALA A 74 6.95 -7.43 14.21
C ALA A 74 8.35 -6.79 14.19
N VAL A 75 8.59 -5.80 13.31
CA VAL A 75 9.85 -5.04 13.28
C VAL A 75 10.04 -4.23 14.56
N LYS A 76 8.96 -3.60 15.05
CA LYS A 76 8.97 -2.85 16.30
C LYS A 76 9.29 -3.76 17.49
N ASP A 77 8.61 -4.90 17.60
CA ASP A 77 8.82 -5.88 18.66
C ASP A 77 10.25 -6.43 18.66
N ILE A 78 10.82 -6.75 17.48
CA ILE A 78 12.22 -7.20 17.39
C ILE A 78 13.18 -6.11 17.85
N ARG A 79 12.94 -4.84 17.47
CA ARG A 79 13.81 -3.73 17.88
C ARG A 79 13.75 -3.48 19.38
N GLU A 80 12.57 -3.55 19.97
CA GLU A 80 12.30 -3.33 21.40
C GLU A 80 12.61 -4.55 22.28
N SER A 81 12.82 -5.73 21.68
CA SER A 81 13.14 -6.96 22.42
C SER A 81 14.51 -6.92 23.13
N GLU A 82 14.68 -7.78 24.13
CA GLU A 82 15.95 -8.01 24.83
C GLU A 82 16.93 -8.92 24.03
N LEU A 83 16.66 -9.15 22.74
CA LEU A 83 17.54 -9.97 21.90
C LEU A 83 18.90 -9.30 21.70
N SER A 84 19.96 -10.13 21.59
CA SER A 84 21.27 -9.63 21.21
C SER A 84 21.26 -9.03 19.80
N ALA A 85 22.14 -8.07 19.53
CA ALA A 85 22.21 -7.39 18.24
C ALA A 85 22.30 -8.35 17.04
N ALA A 86 23.08 -9.42 17.17
CA ALA A 86 23.19 -10.47 16.14
C ALA A 86 21.85 -11.20 15.89
N LYS A 87 21.10 -11.52 16.94
CA LYS A 87 19.78 -12.18 16.83
C LYS A 87 18.72 -11.24 16.27
N LYS A 88 18.77 -9.94 16.61
CA LYS A 88 17.90 -8.92 16.02
C LYS A 88 18.14 -8.79 14.52
N ALA A 89 19.40 -8.75 14.09
CA ALA A 89 19.75 -8.67 12.66
C ALA A 89 19.22 -9.89 11.88
N ASP A 90 19.40 -11.10 12.41
CA ASP A 90 18.88 -12.33 11.78
C ASP A 90 17.35 -12.34 11.69
N ALA A 91 16.65 -11.96 12.77
CA ALA A 91 15.20 -11.89 12.78
C ALA A 91 14.65 -10.83 11.80
N LEU A 92 15.27 -9.65 11.73
CA LEU A 92 14.91 -8.61 10.77
C LEU A 92 15.17 -9.05 9.32
N SER A 93 16.25 -9.81 9.05
CA SER A 93 16.51 -10.37 7.73
C SER A 93 15.41 -11.33 7.27
N LYS A 94 14.95 -12.21 8.17
CA LYS A 94 13.85 -13.16 7.89
C LYS A 94 12.52 -12.46 7.62
N ILE A 95 12.26 -11.34 8.31
CA ILE A 95 11.12 -10.47 8.02
C ILE A 95 11.25 -9.84 6.63
N GLY A 96 12.44 -9.31 6.29
CA GLY A 96 12.71 -8.73 4.98
C GLY A 96 12.44 -9.73 3.83
N ASP A 97 12.86 -10.98 3.98
CA ASP A 97 12.60 -12.03 2.99
C ASP A 97 11.11 -12.36 2.86
N SER A 98 10.39 -12.39 3.98
CA SER A 98 8.93 -12.62 4.00
C SER A 98 8.19 -11.48 3.32
N PHE A 99 8.62 -10.23 3.56
CA PHE A 99 8.08 -9.04 2.90
C PHE A 99 8.28 -9.07 1.38
N VAL A 100 9.47 -9.45 0.89
CA VAL A 100 9.74 -9.55 -0.55
C VAL A 100 8.86 -10.62 -1.20
N LYS A 101 8.66 -11.78 -0.54
CA LYS A 101 7.78 -12.84 -1.04
C LYS A 101 6.33 -12.38 -1.10
N MET A 102 5.84 -11.77 -0.03
CA MET A 102 4.46 -11.30 0.04
C MET A 102 4.21 -10.13 -0.92
N THR A 103 5.17 -9.23 -1.12
CA THR A 103 5.09 -8.15 -2.12
C THR A 103 5.04 -8.71 -3.54
N LYS A 104 5.77 -9.80 -3.83
CA LYS A 104 5.66 -10.49 -5.12
C LYS A 104 4.26 -11.09 -5.31
N VAL A 105 3.73 -11.79 -4.32
CA VAL A 105 2.37 -12.37 -4.35
C VAL A 105 1.31 -11.27 -4.49
N ALA A 106 1.40 -10.21 -3.70
CA ALA A 106 0.51 -9.06 -3.77
C ALA A 106 0.60 -8.31 -5.11
N ASN A 107 1.77 -8.26 -5.75
CA ASN A 107 1.92 -7.73 -7.11
C ASN A 107 1.27 -8.61 -8.18
N TYR A 108 1.06 -9.90 -7.93
CA TYR A 108 0.24 -10.77 -8.79
C TYR A 108 -1.25 -10.62 -8.49
N GLU A 109 -1.61 -10.22 -7.27
CA GLU A 109 -2.99 -10.15 -6.79
C GLU A 109 -3.63 -8.74 -6.85
N ASN A 110 -2.82 -7.68 -7.02
CA ASN A 110 -3.27 -6.30 -7.28
C ASN A 110 -3.36 -6.06 -8.81
N PRO A 111 -4.56 -6.09 -9.40
CA PRO A 111 -4.71 -6.02 -10.85
C PRO A 111 -4.21 -4.70 -11.41
N ARG A 112 -4.34 -3.58 -10.68
CA ARG A 112 -3.92 -2.25 -11.13
C ARG A 112 -2.39 -2.11 -11.15
N ALA A 113 -1.71 -2.56 -10.10
CA ALA A 113 -0.25 -2.57 -10.04
C ALA A 113 0.37 -3.57 -11.03
N TYR A 114 -0.28 -4.73 -11.23
CA TYR A 114 0.10 -5.72 -12.23
C TYR A 114 -0.06 -5.20 -13.67
N LYS A 115 -1.22 -4.60 -13.99
CA LYS A 115 -1.50 -3.93 -15.29
C LYS A 115 -0.42 -2.87 -15.57
N LEU A 116 -0.14 -2.00 -14.59
CA LEU A 116 0.87 -0.96 -14.71
C LEU A 116 2.30 -1.54 -14.86
N SER A 117 2.61 -2.63 -14.16
CA SER A 117 3.88 -3.36 -14.25
C SER A 117 4.10 -3.97 -15.64
N ILE A 118 3.08 -4.60 -16.23
CA ILE A 118 3.14 -5.14 -17.60
C ILE A 118 3.31 -4.00 -18.61
N ALA A 119 2.49 -2.95 -18.51
CA ALA A 119 2.59 -1.79 -19.40
C ALA A 119 4.00 -1.17 -19.36
N LYS A 120 4.56 -0.96 -18.16
CA LYS A 120 5.93 -0.47 -17.98
C LYS A 120 6.96 -1.42 -18.59
N LYS A 121 6.85 -2.74 -18.40
CA LYS A 121 7.77 -3.72 -19.00
C LYS A 121 7.70 -3.71 -20.53
N VAL A 122 6.51 -3.65 -21.11
CA VAL A 122 6.33 -3.60 -22.57
C VAL A 122 6.96 -2.33 -23.14
N ILE A 123 6.73 -1.18 -22.49
CA ILE A 123 7.34 0.09 -22.86
C ILE A 123 8.87 0.02 -22.77
N MET A 124 9.41 -0.55 -21.69
CA MET A 124 10.87 -0.72 -21.54
C MET A 124 11.47 -1.59 -22.64
N LEU A 125 10.82 -2.70 -23.01
CA LEU A 125 11.27 -3.56 -24.11
C LEU A 125 11.29 -2.82 -25.46
N VAL A 126 10.28 -1.99 -25.70
CA VAL A 126 10.20 -1.15 -26.90
C VAL A 126 11.31 -0.11 -26.89
N VAL A 127 11.53 0.60 -25.77
CA VAL A 127 12.62 1.58 -25.61
C VAL A 127 13.99 0.94 -25.80
N ASP A 128 14.20 -0.26 -25.24
CA ASP A 128 15.47 -0.98 -25.36
C ASP A 128 15.80 -1.31 -26.83
N LYS A 129 14.80 -1.62 -27.66
CA LYS A 129 15.01 -1.80 -29.11
C LYS A 129 15.38 -0.53 -29.87
N PHE A 130 15.05 0.66 -29.34
CA PHE A 130 15.46 1.93 -29.93
C PHE A 130 16.83 2.40 -29.46
N LYS A 131 17.33 1.90 -28.32
CA LYS A 131 18.68 2.22 -27.82
C LYS A 131 19.78 1.70 -28.76
N ASP A 132 19.57 0.54 -29.38
CA ASP A 132 20.56 -0.10 -30.27
C ASP A 132 20.75 0.64 -31.62
N ASN A 133 19.84 1.53 -32.00
CA ASN A 133 19.85 2.21 -33.30
C ASN A 133 20.19 3.72 -33.21
N GLU A 134 20.66 4.21 -32.05
CA GLU A 134 20.96 5.64 -31.76
C GLU A 134 19.84 6.63 -32.13
N ASN A 135 18.59 6.16 -32.26
CA ASN A 135 17.48 6.94 -32.79
C ASN A 135 16.84 7.78 -31.67
N LYS A 136 17.62 8.76 -31.19
CA LYS A 136 17.30 9.64 -30.04
C LYS A 136 15.97 10.38 -30.20
N GLU A 137 15.57 10.66 -31.44
CA GLU A 137 14.32 11.37 -31.75
C GLU A 137 13.08 10.50 -31.54
N CYS A 138 13.16 9.20 -31.88
CA CYS A 138 12.11 8.23 -31.57
C CYS A 138 11.95 8.01 -30.06
N ILE A 139 13.06 7.91 -29.31
CA ILE A 139 13.03 7.78 -27.85
C ILE A 139 12.38 9.02 -27.22
N LYS A 140 12.72 10.22 -27.68
CA LYS A 140 12.16 11.47 -27.17
C LYS A 140 10.64 11.55 -27.37
N LYS A 141 10.16 11.26 -28.58
CA LYS A 141 8.71 11.21 -28.88
C LYS A 141 7.98 10.15 -28.04
N LEU A 142 8.64 9.02 -27.75
CA LEU A 142 8.06 7.96 -26.95
C LEU A 142 7.91 8.38 -25.47
N VAL A 143 8.92 9.07 -24.91
CA VAL A 143 8.84 9.66 -23.56
C VAL A 143 7.73 10.70 -23.47
N GLU A 144 7.64 11.61 -24.44
CA GLU A 144 6.57 12.62 -24.51
C GLU A 144 5.17 11.99 -24.56
N LEU A 145 5.01 10.88 -25.28
CA LEU A 145 3.75 10.12 -25.34
C LEU A 145 3.40 9.46 -24.01
N ILE A 146 4.38 8.88 -23.31
CA ILE A 146 4.17 8.18 -22.03
C ILE A 146 3.82 9.16 -20.90
N GLU A 147 4.44 10.34 -20.90
CA GLU A 147 4.18 11.39 -19.91
C GLU A 147 2.90 12.19 -20.22
N SER A 148 2.29 11.95 -21.39
CA SER A 148 1.06 12.65 -21.75
C SER A 148 -0.09 12.25 -20.83
N GLU A 149 -0.83 13.25 -20.35
CA GLU A 149 -1.99 13.08 -19.48
C GLU A 149 -3.05 12.15 -20.11
N LYS A 150 -3.11 12.14 -21.45
CA LYS A 150 -4.01 11.31 -22.24
C LYS A 150 -3.64 9.83 -22.19
N PHE A 151 -2.35 9.50 -22.23
CA PHE A 151 -1.85 8.13 -22.12
C PHE A 151 -1.98 7.61 -20.69
N VAL A 152 -1.72 8.45 -19.69
CA VAL A 152 -1.93 8.11 -18.27
C VAL A 152 -3.40 7.79 -18.02
N LYS A 153 -4.34 8.63 -18.46
CA LYS A 153 -5.79 8.38 -18.33
C LYS A 153 -6.23 7.12 -19.07
N ALA A 154 -5.74 6.90 -20.29
CA ALA A 154 -6.06 5.70 -21.06
C ALA A 154 -5.58 4.40 -20.37
N ILE A 155 -4.46 4.43 -19.65
CA ILE A 155 -4.02 3.29 -18.82
C ILE A 155 -4.93 3.10 -17.61
N GLU A 156 -5.40 4.17 -17.00
CA GLU A 156 -6.33 4.12 -15.87
C GLU A 156 -7.72 3.61 -16.25
N GLU A 157 -8.14 3.84 -17.49
CA GLU A 157 -9.44 3.45 -18.06
C GLU A 157 -9.44 2.05 -18.73
N LEU A 158 -8.31 1.32 -18.73
CA LEU A 158 -8.22 -0.03 -19.31
C LEU A 158 -8.96 -1.08 -18.44
N ASP A 159 -10.23 -1.31 -18.78
CA ASP A 159 -11.06 -2.39 -18.24
C ASP A 159 -10.68 -3.76 -18.81
N VAL A 160 -10.49 -4.73 -17.89
CA VAL A 160 -10.48 -6.19 -18.11
C VAL A 160 -11.00 -6.82 -16.84
#